data_AF-W2XZY9-F1
#
_entry.id   AF-W2XZY9-F1
#
_cell.length_a   1.000
_cell.length_b   1.000
_cell.length_c   1.000
_cell.angle_alpha   90.00
_cell.angle_beta   90.00
_cell.angle_gamma   90.00
#
_symmetry.space_group_name_H-M   'P 1'
#
loop_
_entity.id
_entity.type
_entity.pdbx_description
1 polymer ?
#
loop_
_entity_poly.entity_id
_entity_poly.type
_entity_poly.pdbx_seq_one_letter_code
_entity_poly.pdbx_strand_id
1 'polypeptide(L)'
;PRCIDDDNNDIDSPSPIYHQFLREDTQNIAALTNFAPLEIWRRLWNSIRAHVADHWNVGRGRKSKQQPKDVLFMFLVVLKHCGKWDVVANVFRIKTEAFQKMILSFAEVVSPYLYEKYVVSAVGKFTTEVLVLGGNTFRNYPSARYATDVTFQQSNMPTGQMKERCAYYSAKHHLHDYKVEVSELPNGLALNCTAHYPGSEAGIQIFRKNHEFHLQHLLKSSMETELADEGPLTTEHPDSWAVLADKGYQELAADFRAITPFKKQPLRELTLEQVETNDRIAHDRVLVENSFGRLCTLWAMCSDKYRWDGGNYDMFFRACVALTNFHVRILPLRSEDGTNYHNYF
;
A
#
# COMPACT_ATOMS: atom_id res chain seq x y z
N PRO A 1 -10.92 43.18 19.35
CA PRO A 1 -11.18 43.17 17.90
C PRO A 1 -9.87 43.20 17.10
N ARG A 2 -9.63 42.10 16.35
CA ARG A 2 -8.70 41.90 15.20
C ARG A 2 -7.19 42.06 15.49
N CYS A 3 -6.28 41.24 14.96
CA CYS A 3 -6.35 40.37 13.78
C CYS A 3 -5.90 38.94 14.10
N ILE A 4 -6.76 37.98 13.76
CA ILE A 4 -6.33 36.71 13.17
C ILE A 4 -6.20 37.04 11.69
N ASP A 5 -5.02 36.91 11.11
CA ASP A 5 -4.78 36.67 9.68
C ASP A 5 -3.27 36.55 9.46
N ASP A 6 -2.78 35.32 9.34
CA ASP A 6 -1.62 35.01 8.49
C ASP A 6 -1.45 33.50 8.27
N ASP A 7 -2.51 32.83 7.83
CA ASP A 7 -2.43 31.41 7.40
C ASP A 7 -3.13 31.18 6.04
N ASN A 8 -2.99 32.16 5.13
CA ASN A 8 -3.58 32.10 3.78
C ASN A 8 -2.54 32.22 2.64
N ASN A 9 -1.26 32.39 2.94
CA ASN A 9 -0.23 32.70 1.92
C ASN A 9 0.29 31.49 1.11
N ASP A 10 -0.08 30.26 1.45
CA ASP A 10 0.52 29.08 0.81
C ASP A 10 -0.39 28.39 -0.23
N ILE A 11 -1.64 28.83 -0.36
CA ILE A 11 -2.52 28.47 -1.49
C ILE A 11 -2.06 29.19 -2.77
N ASP A 12 -1.43 30.37 -2.64
CA ASP A 12 -1.07 31.28 -3.74
C ASP A 12 0.32 31.09 -4.36
N SER A 13 1.13 30.12 -3.92
CA SER A 13 2.37 29.80 -4.63
C SER A 13 2.05 29.33 -6.06
N PRO A 14 2.60 29.95 -7.11
CA PRO A 14 2.16 29.73 -8.48
C PRO A 14 2.44 28.28 -8.90
N SER A 15 1.37 27.54 -9.22
CA SER A 15 1.45 26.18 -9.78
C SER A 15 0.94 26.21 -11.22
N PRO A 16 1.67 26.81 -12.18
CA PRO A 16 1.15 27.12 -13.51
C PRO A 16 0.65 25.89 -14.27
N ILE A 17 1.29 24.72 -14.11
CA ILE A 17 0.85 23.49 -14.77
C ILE A 17 -0.48 23.04 -14.17
N TYR A 18 -0.55 22.89 -12.85
CA TYR A 18 -1.79 22.52 -12.18
C TYR A 18 -2.95 23.48 -12.51
N HIS A 19 -2.70 24.79 -12.45
CA HIS A 19 -3.71 25.82 -12.73
C HIS A 19 -4.15 25.84 -14.20
N GLN A 20 -3.31 25.36 -15.12
CA GLN A 20 -3.73 25.16 -16.50
C GLN A 20 -4.79 24.06 -16.58
N PHE A 21 -4.51 22.87 -16.04
CA PHE A 21 -5.46 21.75 -16.06
C PHE A 21 -6.75 22.06 -15.30
N LEU A 22 -6.65 22.79 -14.18
CA LEU A 22 -7.82 23.21 -13.40
C LEU A 22 -8.72 24.19 -14.18
N ARG A 23 -8.15 25.09 -14.99
CA ARG A 23 -8.91 26.06 -15.79
C ARG A 23 -9.57 25.42 -17.01
N GLU A 24 -8.98 24.36 -17.55
CA GLU A 24 -9.54 23.62 -18.68
C GLU A 24 -10.79 22.82 -18.25
N ASP A 25 -10.71 22.08 -17.14
CA ASP A 25 -11.89 21.50 -16.46
C ASP A 25 -11.51 21.07 -15.03
N THR A 26 -12.28 21.50 -14.04
CA THR A 26 -12.07 21.13 -12.63
C THR A 26 -12.24 19.63 -12.34
N GLN A 27 -13.05 18.92 -13.14
CA GLN A 27 -13.20 17.46 -13.03
C GLN A 27 -11.94 16.72 -13.51
N ASN A 28 -11.10 17.35 -14.35
CA ASN A 28 -9.85 16.76 -14.83
C ASN A 28 -8.90 16.40 -13.69
N ILE A 29 -8.87 17.16 -12.59
CA ILE A 29 -7.90 16.90 -11.52
C ILE A 29 -8.18 15.56 -10.83
N ALA A 30 -9.43 15.32 -10.46
CA ALA A 30 -9.84 14.04 -9.88
C ALA A 30 -9.69 12.92 -10.93
N ALA A 31 -10.05 13.18 -12.17
CA ALA A 31 -9.85 12.24 -13.28
C ALA A 31 -8.37 11.92 -13.55
N LEU A 32 -7.43 12.79 -13.20
CA LEU A 32 -5.99 12.58 -13.40
C LEU A 32 -5.24 12.05 -12.16
N THR A 33 -5.80 12.20 -10.95
CA THR A 33 -5.07 11.89 -9.70
C THR A 33 -5.82 11.00 -8.72
N ASN A 34 -7.12 10.76 -8.94
CA ASN A 34 -8.05 10.14 -7.98
C ASN A 34 -8.29 10.96 -6.69
N PHE A 35 -7.81 12.19 -6.63
CA PHE A 35 -8.03 13.08 -5.48
C PHE A 35 -8.77 14.36 -5.89
N ALA A 36 -9.63 14.83 -5.00
CA ALA A 36 -10.18 16.16 -5.12
C ALA A 36 -9.08 17.22 -4.88
N PRO A 37 -9.15 18.40 -5.53
CA PRO A 37 -8.23 19.51 -5.27
C PRO A 37 -7.98 19.82 -3.79
N LEU A 38 -9.04 19.75 -2.99
CA LEU A 38 -8.98 20.01 -1.54
C LEU A 38 -8.11 18.97 -0.80
N GLU A 39 -8.21 17.71 -1.19
CA GLU A 39 -7.45 16.61 -0.60
C GLU A 39 -5.97 16.74 -0.94
N ILE A 40 -5.66 17.08 -2.20
CA ILE A 40 -4.28 17.32 -2.64
C ILE A 40 -3.68 18.50 -1.88
N TRP A 41 -4.32 19.67 -1.89
CA TRP A 41 -3.65 20.88 -1.43
C TRP A 41 -3.77 21.13 0.07
N ARG A 42 -4.96 20.96 0.66
CA ARG A 42 -5.14 21.25 2.09
C ARG A 42 -4.68 20.13 3.00
N ARG A 43 -4.63 18.88 2.50
CA ARG A 43 -4.27 17.72 3.32
C ARG A 43 -2.91 17.15 2.91
N LEU A 44 -2.75 16.66 1.68
CA LEU A 44 -1.52 15.99 1.27
C LEU A 44 -0.34 16.97 1.18
N TRP A 45 -0.44 18.03 0.39
CA TRP A 45 0.62 19.03 0.20
C TRP A 45 1.02 19.68 1.51
N ASN A 46 0.05 20.16 2.29
CA ASN A 46 0.33 20.74 3.62
C ASN A 46 1.10 19.79 4.55
N SER A 47 0.90 18.48 4.40
CA SER A 47 1.60 17.49 5.21
C SER A 47 3.05 17.21 4.76
N ILE A 48 3.39 17.50 3.50
CA ILE A 48 4.71 17.19 2.91
C ILE A 48 5.52 18.42 2.51
N ARG A 49 4.91 19.61 2.43
CA ARG A 49 5.51 20.84 1.88
C ARG A 49 6.87 21.20 2.49
N ALA A 50 6.99 21.09 3.82
CA ALA A 50 8.22 21.42 4.54
C ALA A 50 9.34 20.44 4.15
N HIS A 51 9.04 19.14 4.17
CA HIS A 51 9.99 18.10 3.76
C HIS A 51 10.45 18.30 2.31
N VAL A 52 9.53 18.59 1.39
CA VAL A 52 9.85 18.83 -0.02
C VAL A 52 10.73 20.07 -0.18
N ALA A 53 10.43 21.16 0.54
CA ALA A 53 11.21 22.39 0.49
C ALA A 53 12.66 22.19 0.97
N ASP A 54 12.85 21.35 1.98
CA ASP A 54 14.15 21.09 2.58
C ASP A 54 15.01 20.07 1.80
N HIS A 55 14.38 19.16 1.05
CA HIS A 55 15.08 17.99 0.48
C HIS A 55 15.02 17.89 -1.04
N TRP A 56 14.04 18.49 -1.72
CA TRP A 56 13.92 18.37 -3.18
C TRP A 56 14.41 19.63 -3.90
N ASN A 57 15.19 19.44 -4.97
CA ASN A 57 15.73 20.54 -5.79
C ASN A 57 16.64 21.53 -5.02
N VAL A 58 17.22 21.05 -3.91
CA VAL A 58 18.18 21.77 -3.05
C VAL A 58 19.63 21.43 -3.42
N GLY A 59 20.59 22.14 -2.83
CA GLY A 59 22.02 21.86 -3.00
C GLY A 59 22.67 22.45 -4.26
N ARG A 60 23.87 21.95 -4.56
CA ARG A 60 24.71 22.41 -5.69
C ARG A 60 24.45 21.53 -6.92
N GLY A 61 23.85 22.09 -7.96
CA GLY A 61 23.56 21.38 -9.20
C GLY A 61 22.56 22.11 -10.09
N ARG A 62 22.29 21.56 -11.27
CA ARG A 62 21.26 22.08 -12.16
C ARG A 62 19.88 21.79 -11.57
N LYS A 63 19.18 22.84 -11.18
CA LYS A 63 17.83 22.75 -10.61
C LYS A 63 16.76 22.50 -11.66
N SER A 64 15.71 21.79 -11.27
CA SER A 64 14.46 21.74 -12.02
C SER A 64 13.84 23.13 -12.08
N LYS A 65 13.24 23.47 -13.22
CA LYS A 65 12.50 24.72 -13.42
C LYS A 65 11.06 24.64 -12.91
N GLN A 66 10.58 23.43 -12.62
CA GLN A 66 9.19 23.21 -12.22
C GLN A 66 9.00 23.42 -10.73
N GLN A 67 7.82 23.94 -10.39
CA GLN A 67 7.44 24.20 -9.01
C GLN A 67 7.11 22.90 -8.29
N PRO A 68 7.47 22.75 -7.00
CA PRO A 68 7.24 21.52 -6.25
C PRO A 68 5.78 21.02 -6.27
N LYS A 69 4.80 21.93 -6.24
CA LYS A 69 3.37 21.59 -6.35
C LYS A 69 3.03 20.96 -7.70
N ASP A 70 3.54 21.53 -8.80
CA ASP A 70 3.35 20.97 -10.13
C ASP A 70 3.99 19.59 -10.24
N VAL A 71 5.16 19.37 -9.63
CA VAL A 71 5.83 18.07 -9.62
C VAL A 71 5.08 17.04 -8.78
N LEU A 72 4.50 17.42 -7.64
CA LEU A 72 3.59 16.55 -6.90
C LEU A 72 2.39 16.15 -7.76
N PHE A 73 1.76 17.10 -8.44
CA PHE A 73 0.65 16.81 -9.33
C PHE A 73 1.06 15.83 -10.43
N MET A 74 2.16 16.10 -11.14
CA MET A 74 2.69 15.19 -12.17
C MET A 74 3.03 13.80 -11.61
N PHE A 75 3.57 13.72 -10.39
CA PHE A 75 3.88 12.45 -9.72
C PHE A 75 2.61 11.62 -9.48
N LEU A 76 1.53 12.23 -8.99
CA LEU A 76 0.23 11.55 -8.80
C LEU A 76 -0.34 11.05 -10.13
N VAL A 77 -0.24 11.85 -11.20
CA VAL A 77 -0.67 11.43 -12.55
C VAL A 77 0.14 10.22 -13.05
N VAL A 78 1.46 10.21 -12.79
CA VAL A 78 2.33 9.07 -13.15
C VAL A 78 1.90 7.79 -12.44
N LEU A 79 1.60 7.85 -11.14
CA LEU A 79 1.14 6.69 -10.38
C LEU A 79 -0.24 6.21 -10.85
N LYS A 80 -1.17 7.15 -11.11
CA LYS A 80 -2.53 6.82 -11.54
C LYS A 80 -2.54 6.14 -12.91
N HIS A 81 -1.79 6.65 -13.88
CA HIS A 81 -1.92 6.21 -15.26
C HIS A 81 -0.90 5.15 -15.67
N CYS A 82 0.25 5.06 -15.00
CA CYS A 82 1.34 4.13 -15.34
C CYS A 82 1.64 4.16 -16.86
N GLY A 83 2.34 3.17 -17.40
CA GLY A 83 2.57 3.06 -18.85
C GLY A 83 3.85 3.75 -19.32
N LYS A 84 3.91 4.14 -20.60
CA LYS A 84 5.18 4.62 -21.19
C LYS A 84 5.44 6.08 -20.82
N TRP A 85 6.69 6.39 -20.49
CA TRP A 85 7.11 7.74 -20.08
C TRP A 85 6.79 8.82 -21.10
N ASP A 86 6.89 8.52 -22.40
CA ASP A 86 6.59 9.47 -23.49
C ASP A 86 5.13 9.88 -23.52
N VAL A 87 4.21 8.94 -23.26
CA VAL A 87 2.77 9.22 -23.22
C VAL A 87 2.44 10.20 -22.10
N VAL A 88 2.90 9.91 -20.88
CA VAL A 88 2.62 10.76 -19.72
C VAL A 88 3.36 12.10 -19.83
N ALA A 89 4.61 12.11 -20.31
CA ALA A 89 5.37 13.35 -20.51
C ALA A 89 4.72 14.28 -21.55
N ASN A 90 4.11 13.71 -22.61
CA ASN A 90 3.41 14.46 -23.64
C ASN A 90 2.16 15.17 -23.11
N VAL A 91 1.45 14.59 -22.13
CA VAL A 91 0.32 15.25 -21.44
C VAL A 91 0.76 16.60 -20.87
N PHE A 92 1.96 16.66 -20.29
CA PHE A 92 2.53 17.88 -19.71
C PHE A 92 3.38 18.71 -20.68
N ARG A 93 3.54 18.26 -21.93
CA ARG A 93 4.39 18.89 -22.95
C ARG A 93 5.84 19.07 -22.50
N ILE A 94 6.35 18.13 -21.70
CA ILE A 94 7.74 18.10 -21.24
C ILE A 94 8.49 17.02 -22.02
N LYS A 95 9.75 17.27 -22.40
CA LYS A 95 10.59 16.26 -23.05
C LYS A 95 10.71 15.01 -22.15
N THR A 96 10.51 13.82 -22.72
CA THR A 96 10.45 12.55 -21.98
C THR A 96 11.60 12.34 -21.00
N GLU A 97 12.86 12.50 -21.44
CA GLU A 97 14.03 12.31 -20.57
C GLU A 97 14.05 13.28 -19.39
N ALA A 98 13.68 14.54 -19.63
CA ALA A 98 13.63 15.56 -18.58
C ALA A 98 12.49 15.28 -17.59
N PHE A 99 11.33 14.83 -18.09
CA PHE A 99 10.19 14.45 -17.28
C PHE A 99 10.51 13.25 -16.39
N GLN A 100 11.01 12.16 -16.99
CA GLN A 100 11.39 10.95 -16.25
C GLN A 100 12.41 11.26 -15.16
N LYS A 101 13.49 11.97 -15.49
CA LYS A 101 14.53 12.34 -14.51
C LYS A 101 13.96 13.19 -13.36
N MET A 102 13.05 14.12 -13.68
CA MET A 102 12.41 14.96 -12.67
C MET A 102 11.51 14.15 -11.73
N ILE A 103 10.68 13.26 -12.28
CA ILE A 103 9.76 12.43 -11.48
C ILE A 103 10.51 11.44 -10.61
N LEU A 104 11.55 10.77 -11.14
CA LEU A 104 12.38 9.86 -10.35
C LEU A 104 13.07 10.59 -9.20
N SER A 105 13.71 11.74 -9.48
CA SER A 105 14.34 12.56 -8.43
C SER A 105 13.36 13.06 -7.37
N PHE A 106 12.09 13.32 -7.74
CA PHE A 106 11.05 13.69 -6.79
C PHE A 106 10.58 12.49 -5.96
N ALA A 107 10.35 11.34 -6.59
CA ALA A 107 9.95 10.11 -5.94
C ALA A 107 10.99 9.63 -4.92
N GLU A 108 12.29 9.74 -5.22
CA GLU A 108 13.39 9.40 -4.30
C GLU A 108 13.32 10.17 -2.98
N VAL A 109 12.84 11.42 -3.01
CA VAL A 109 12.71 12.27 -1.82
C VAL A 109 11.38 12.04 -1.10
N VAL A 110 10.29 11.88 -1.86
CA VAL A 110 8.94 11.92 -1.31
C VAL A 110 8.41 10.55 -0.94
N SER A 111 8.72 9.50 -1.69
CA SER A 111 8.22 8.14 -1.42
C SER A 111 8.60 7.62 -0.03
N PRO A 112 9.89 7.72 0.43
CA PRO A 112 10.25 7.26 1.77
C PRO A 112 9.54 8.07 2.87
N TYR A 113 9.40 9.38 2.70
CA TYR A 113 8.73 10.24 3.66
C TYR A 113 7.22 9.97 3.74
N LEU A 114 6.56 9.74 2.60
CA LEU A 114 5.16 9.32 2.58
C LEU A 114 4.96 7.98 3.28
N TYR A 115 5.84 7.00 3.00
CA TYR A 115 5.78 5.68 3.62
C TYR A 115 5.94 5.75 5.14
N GLU A 116 6.94 6.48 5.62
CA GLU A 116 7.13 6.70 7.06
C GLU A 116 5.89 7.36 7.69
N LYS A 117 5.37 8.40 7.04
CA LYS A 117 4.27 9.21 7.56
C LYS A 117 2.93 8.49 7.57
N TYR A 118 2.62 7.67 6.57
CA TYR A 118 1.30 7.07 6.40
C TYR A 118 1.23 5.57 6.66
N VAL A 119 2.36 4.86 6.61
CA VAL A 119 2.43 3.40 6.84
C VAL A 119 3.15 3.11 8.16
N VAL A 120 4.42 3.49 8.30
CA VAL A 120 5.20 3.17 9.52
C VAL A 120 4.60 3.83 10.75
N SER A 121 4.17 5.10 10.67
CA SER A 121 3.53 5.75 11.81
C SER A 121 2.18 5.15 12.21
N ALA A 122 1.55 4.32 11.36
CA ALA A 122 0.32 3.60 11.72
C ALA A 122 0.58 2.58 12.83
N VAL A 123 1.77 1.95 12.86
CA VAL A 123 2.18 0.99 13.89
C VAL A 123 2.04 1.57 15.30
N GLY A 124 2.57 2.78 15.51
CA GLY A 124 2.54 3.44 16.81
C GLY A 124 1.20 4.12 17.14
N LYS A 125 0.43 4.51 16.12
CA LYS A 125 -0.88 5.15 16.31
C LYS A 125 -2.00 4.16 16.61
N PHE A 126 -1.90 2.96 16.05
CA PHE A 126 -2.91 1.92 16.15
C PHE A 126 -2.29 0.67 16.78
N THR A 127 -1.88 0.80 18.04
CA THR A 127 -1.50 -0.35 18.87
C THR A 127 -2.71 -1.27 19.07
N THR A 128 -2.48 -2.53 19.46
CA THR A 128 -3.60 -3.45 19.69
C THR A 128 -4.50 -2.92 20.80
N GLU A 129 -3.93 -2.35 21.86
CA GLU A 129 -4.68 -1.67 22.91
C GLU A 129 -5.63 -0.58 22.37
N VAL A 130 -5.12 0.34 21.53
CA VAL A 130 -5.95 1.41 20.94
C VAL A 130 -7.05 0.84 20.05
N LEU A 131 -6.76 -0.22 19.29
CA LEU A 131 -7.74 -0.89 18.43
C LEU A 131 -8.83 -1.56 19.26
N VAL A 132 -8.47 -2.28 20.33
CA VAL A 132 -9.40 -2.96 21.24
C VAL A 132 -10.28 -1.95 21.96
N LEU A 133 -9.69 -0.95 22.62
CA LEU A 133 -10.43 0.08 23.37
C LEU A 133 -11.31 0.95 22.46
N GLY A 134 -10.88 1.16 21.22
CA GLY A 134 -11.63 1.89 20.20
C GLY A 134 -12.70 1.08 19.47
N GLY A 135 -12.84 -0.22 19.76
CA GLY A 135 -13.77 -1.11 19.04
C GLY A 135 -13.44 -1.31 17.56
N ASN A 136 -12.18 -1.11 17.16
CA ASN A 136 -11.67 -1.24 15.79
C ASN A 136 -10.87 -2.55 15.62
N THR A 137 -11.43 -3.67 16.07
CA THR A 137 -10.85 -5.01 15.89
C THR A 137 -11.55 -5.75 14.75
N PHE A 138 -10.97 -6.86 14.31
CA PHE A 138 -11.71 -7.78 13.45
C PHE A 138 -12.95 -8.33 14.17
N ARG A 139 -14.00 -8.64 13.40
CA ARG A 139 -15.31 -8.98 13.95
C ARG A 139 -15.34 -10.36 14.60
N ASN A 140 -14.73 -11.34 13.94
CA ASN A 140 -14.73 -12.74 14.39
C ASN A 140 -13.44 -13.11 15.12
N TYR A 141 -12.33 -12.43 14.82
CA TYR A 141 -11.03 -12.66 15.46
C TYR A 141 -10.43 -11.38 16.06
N PRO A 142 -11.00 -10.84 17.16
CA PRO A 142 -10.46 -9.64 17.82
C PRO A 142 -9.00 -9.79 18.29
N SER A 143 -8.54 -11.02 18.52
CA SER A 143 -7.15 -11.34 18.88
C SER A 143 -6.15 -11.13 17.74
N ALA A 144 -6.62 -10.95 16.50
CA ALA A 144 -5.75 -10.69 15.36
C ALA A 144 -5.40 -9.21 15.26
N ARG A 145 -4.09 -8.91 15.22
CA ARG A 145 -3.61 -7.53 15.09
C ARG A 145 -3.80 -7.00 13.67
N TYR A 146 -3.51 -7.83 12.68
CA TYR A 146 -3.64 -7.50 11.26
C TYR A 146 -3.88 -8.76 10.45
N ALA A 147 -4.34 -8.56 9.21
CA ALA A 147 -4.38 -9.57 8.18
C ALA A 147 -3.24 -9.34 7.18
N THR A 148 -2.70 -10.39 6.57
CA THR A 148 -1.63 -10.26 5.58
C THR A 148 -1.91 -11.12 4.36
N ASP A 149 -1.51 -10.63 3.20
CA ASP A 149 -1.45 -11.43 1.99
C ASP A 149 -0.43 -10.82 1.01
N VAL A 150 -0.17 -11.57 -0.06
CA VAL A 150 0.70 -11.17 -1.15
C VAL A 150 -0.15 -10.65 -2.31
N THR A 151 0.14 -9.43 -2.75
CA THR A 151 -0.37 -8.90 -4.01
C THR A 151 0.60 -9.18 -5.15
N PHE A 152 0.06 -9.20 -6.37
CA PHE A 152 0.77 -9.56 -7.59
C PHE A 152 0.74 -8.37 -8.53
N GLN A 153 1.85 -8.11 -9.20
CA GLN A 153 1.93 -7.04 -10.19
C GLN A 153 2.61 -7.57 -11.44
N GLN A 154 1.86 -7.66 -12.54
CA GLN A 154 2.43 -8.09 -13.80
C GLN A 154 3.60 -7.19 -14.19
N SER A 155 4.72 -7.78 -14.57
CA SER A 155 5.93 -7.08 -15.01
C SER A 155 6.25 -7.42 -16.47
N ASN A 156 7.15 -6.65 -17.07
CA ASN A 156 7.85 -7.13 -18.26
C ASN A 156 8.68 -8.37 -17.92
N MET A 157 8.88 -9.22 -18.93
CA MET A 157 9.87 -10.28 -18.85
C MET A 157 11.24 -9.63 -18.61
N PRO A 158 11.96 -9.99 -17.53
CA PRO A 158 13.28 -9.44 -17.28
C PRO A 158 14.21 -9.69 -18.47
N THR A 159 15.01 -8.68 -18.83
CA THR A 159 16.10 -8.88 -19.78
C THR A 159 17.23 -9.62 -19.08
N GLY A 160 17.56 -10.82 -19.56
CA GLY A 160 18.47 -11.70 -18.82
C GLY A 160 18.52 -13.12 -19.36
N GLN A 161 19.29 -13.98 -18.68
CA GLN A 161 19.40 -15.40 -18.98
C GLN A 161 18.08 -16.14 -18.64
N MET A 162 17.89 -17.34 -19.21
CA MET A 162 16.66 -18.12 -18.99
C MET A 162 16.34 -18.31 -17.50
N LYS A 163 17.36 -18.54 -16.66
CA LYS A 163 17.22 -18.71 -15.22
C LYS A 163 16.63 -17.47 -14.53
N GLU A 164 17.02 -16.27 -14.93
CA GLU A 164 16.48 -15.01 -14.41
C GLU A 164 15.03 -14.82 -14.86
N ARG A 165 14.69 -15.17 -16.10
CA ARG A 165 13.31 -15.10 -16.60
C ARG A 165 12.38 -16.06 -15.84
N CYS A 166 12.82 -17.30 -15.65
CA CYS A 166 12.05 -18.30 -14.90
C CYS A 166 11.79 -17.88 -13.44
N ALA A 167 12.70 -17.14 -12.81
CA ALA A 167 12.53 -16.68 -11.43
C ALA A 167 11.33 -15.74 -11.27
N TYR A 168 11.02 -14.94 -12.29
CA TYR A 168 9.86 -14.02 -12.24
C TYR A 168 8.57 -14.65 -12.77
N TYR A 169 8.63 -15.86 -13.33
CA TYR A 169 7.45 -16.55 -13.84
C TYR A 169 6.60 -17.13 -12.70
N SER A 170 5.34 -16.71 -12.65
CA SER A 170 4.34 -17.23 -11.73
C SER A 170 3.56 -18.35 -12.40
N ALA A 171 3.74 -19.58 -11.91
CA ALA A 171 3.03 -20.74 -12.41
C ALA A 171 1.51 -20.64 -12.23
N LYS A 172 1.05 -19.89 -11.21
CA LYS A 172 -0.37 -19.67 -10.90
C LYS A 172 -1.05 -18.78 -11.94
N HIS A 173 -0.38 -17.71 -12.36
CA HIS A 173 -0.95 -16.69 -13.25
C HIS A 173 -0.44 -16.81 -14.69
N HIS A 174 0.51 -17.70 -14.96
CA HIS A 174 1.19 -17.87 -16.24
C HIS A 174 1.83 -16.58 -16.80
N LEU A 175 2.21 -15.66 -15.92
CA LEU A 175 2.78 -14.35 -16.23
C LEU A 175 4.10 -14.13 -15.49
N HIS A 176 4.88 -13.15 -15.94
CA HIS A 176 5.99 -12.63 -15.14
C HIS A 176 5.43 -11.57 -14.21
N ASP A 177 5.70 -11.68 -12.91
CA ASP A 177 5.18 -10.76 -11.92
C ASP A 177 6.19 -10.45 -10.81
N TYR A 178 5.90 -9.32 -10.15
CA TYR A 178 6.44 -8.97 -8.85
C TYR A 178 5.42 -9.30 -7.78
N LYS A 179 5.90 -9.78 -6.64
CA LYS A 179 5.09 -10.08 -5.47
C LYS A 179 5.49 -9.19 -4.32
N VAL A 180 4.50 -8.60 -3.66
CA VAL A 180 4.73 -7.81 -2.45
C VAL A 180 3.76 -8.29 -1.39
N GLU A 181 4.28 -8.61 -0.21
CA GLU A 181 3.42 -8.83 0.95
C GLU A 181 3.03 -7.49 1.55
N VAL A 182 1.75 -7.37 1.91
CA VAL A 182 1.22 -6.20 2.62
C VAL A 182 0.41 -6.69 3.82
N SER A 183 0.64 -6.04 4.96
CA SER A 183 -0.06 -6.32 6.21
C SER A 183 -1.00 -5.16 6.56
N GLU A 184 -2.28 -5.48 6.76
CA GLU A 184 -3.41 -4.56 6.85
C GLU A 184 -4.10 -4.64 8.23
N LEU A 185 -4.22 -3.50 8.90
CA LEU A 185 -4.94 -3.37 10.17
C LEU A 185 -6.46 -3.48 9.97
N PRO A 186 -7.25 -3.83 11.01
CA PRO A 186 -8.71 -3.93 10.91
C PRO A 186 -9.41 -2.65 10.45
N ASN A 187 -8.78 -1.48 10.63
CA ASN A 187 -9.28 -0.19 10.15
C ASN A 187 -8.98 0.08 8.65
N GLY A 188 -8.42 -0.90 7.94
CA GLY A 188 -8.11 -0.84 6.51
C GLY A 188 -6.83 -0.10 6.16
N LEU A 189 -5.96 0.20 7.15
CA LEU A 189 -4.68 0.83 6.91
C LEU A 189 -3.56 -0.20 6.85
N ALA A 190 -2.71 -0.08 5.82
CA ALA A 190 -1.51 -0.88 5.71
C ALA A 190 -0.53 -0.46 6.81
N LEU A 191 0.07 -1.42 7.50
CA LEU A 191 1.14 -1.16 8.48
C LEU A 191 2.52 -1.55 7.95
N ASN A 192 2.59 -2.35 6.88
CA ASN A 192 3.85 -2.69 6.22
C ASN A 192 3.62 -3.16 4.78
N CYS A 193 4.62 -2.96 3.92
CA CYS A 193 4.83 -3.75 2.72
C CYS A 193 6.30 -4.14 2.53
N THR A 194 6.55 -5.35 2.04
CA THR A 194 7.92 -5.83 1.78
C THR A 194 8.57 -5.13 0.58
N ALA A 195 9.86 -5.40 0.35
CA ALA A 195 10.41 -5.25 -0.99
C ALA A 195 9.77 -6.28 -1.93
N HIS A 196 9.85 -6.05 -3.24
CA HIS A 196 9.31 -6.99 -4.21
C HIS A 196 10.13 -8.27 -4.30
N TYR A 197 9.41 -9.37 -4.49
CA TYR A 197 9.95 -10.69 -4.76
C TYR A 197 9.62 -11.13 -6.19
N PRO A 198 10.44 -12.02 -6.77
CA PRO A 198 10.14 -12.64 -8.06
C PRO A 198 8.86 -13.50 -8.01
N GLY A 199 8.15 -13.58 -9.14
CA GLY A 199 6.89 -14.32 -9.24
C GLY A 199 6.91 -15.82 -8.94
N SER A 200 8.07 -16.46 -8.97
CA SER A 200 8.22 -17.85 -8.54
C SER A 200 8.19 -18.04 -7.03
N GLU A 201 8.44 -16.97 -6.25
CA GLU A 201 8.50 -17.05 -4.79
C GLU A 201 7.10 -17.35 -4.23
N ALA A 202 7.01 -18.35 -3.34
CA ALA A 202 5.74 -18.70 -2.72
C ALA A 202 5.39 -17.66 -1.63
N GLY A 203 4.11 -17.30 -1.50
CA GLY A 203 3.68 -16.27 -0.55
C GLY A 203 4.09 -16.57 0.90
N ILE A 204 4.00 -17.83 1.32
CA ILE A 204 4.47 -18.27 2.64
C ILE A 204 5.98 -18.06 2.84
N GLN A 205 6.79 -18.16 1.78
CA GLN A 205 8.23 -17.90 1.86
C GLN A 205 8.53 -16.41 1.94
N ILE A 206 7.72 -15.58 1.29
CA ILE A 206 7.78 -14.11 1.44
C ILE A 206 7.52 -13.73 2.91
N PHE A 207 6.45 -14.27 3.50
CA PHE A 207 6.14 -14.09 4.92
C PHE A 207 7.30 -14.51 5.83
N ARG A 208 7.86 -15.71 5.61
CA ARG A 208 9.01 -16.21 6.38
C ARG A 208 10.25 -15.33 6.21
N LYS A 209 10.47 -14.71 5.04
CA LYS A 209 11.54 -13.74 4.83
C LYS A 209 11.28 -12.40 5.54
N ASN A 210 10.02 -12.05 5.77
CA ASN A 210 9.59 -10.90 6.56
C ASN A 210 9.41 -11.22 8.06
N HIS A 211 10.05 -12.30 8.54
CA HIS A 211 9.87 -12.83 9.89
C HIS A 211 10.15 -11.82 11.01
N GLU A 212 11.23 -11.03 10.92
CA GLU A 212 11.58 -10.05 11.97
C GLU A 212 10.47 -9.01 12.17
N PHE A 213 9.90 -8.53 11.07
CA PHE A 213 8.76 -7.61 11.11
C PHE A 213 7.58 -8.25 11.84
N HIS A 214 7.19 -9.47 11.48
CA HIS A 214 6.05 -10.14 12.10
C HIS A 214 6.28 -10.44 13.58
N LEU A 215 7.46 -10.92 13.97
CA LEU A 215 7.77 -11.15 15.38
C LEU A 215 7.66 -9.87 16.19
N GLN A 216 8.26 -8.78 15.72
CA GLN A 216 8.23 -7.51 16.43
C GLN A 216 6.81 -6.96 16.57
N HIS A 217 5.99 -7.05 15.52
CA HIS A 217 4.69 -6.40 15.49
C HIS A 217 3.56 -7.25 16.06
N LEU A 218 3.75 -8.57 16.20
CA LEU A 218 2.79 -9.44 16.88
C LEU A 218 3.07 -9.56 18.38
N LEU A 219 4.30 -9.30 18.84
CA LEU A 219 4.64 -9.36 20.27
C LEU A 219 3.77 -8.41 21.09
N LYS A 220 3.14 -8.94 22.15
CA LYS A 220 2.36 -8.16 23.12
C LYS A 220 3.29 -7.27 23.94
N SER A 221 2.88 -6.01 24.12
CA SER A 221 3.49 -5.17 25.15
C SER A 221 3.06 -5.60 26.55
N SER A 222 3.76 -5.12 27.59
CA SER A 222 3.40 -5.38 28.98
C SER A 222 2.03 -4.83 29.39
N MET A 223 1.51 -3.81 28.69
CA MET A 223 0.16 -3.29 28.91
C MET A 223 -0.89 -4.16 28.21
N GLU A 224 -0.50 -4.81 27.11
CA GLU A 224 -1.39 -5.65 26.30
C GLU A 224 -1.55 -7.06 26.87
N THR A 225 -0.66 -7.52 27.75
CA THR A 225 -0.81 -8.82 28.44
C THR A 225 -2.01 -8.88 29.38
N GLU A 226 -2.54 -7.73 29.81
CA GLU A 226 -3.75 -7.64 30.64
C GLU A 226 -5.04 -7.64 29.81
N LEU A 227 -4.95 -7.48 28.48
CA LEU A 227 -6.11 -7.51 27.60
C LEU A 227 -6.64 -8.95 27.46
N ALA A 228 -7.96 -9.09 27.49
CA ALA A 228 -8.62 -10.37 27.29
C ALA A 228 -8.30 -10.90 25.88
N ASP A 229 -7.77 -12.12 25.82
CA ASP A 229 -7.33 -12.77 24.59
C ASP A 229 -7.75 -14.24 24.56
N GLU A 230 -8.96 -14.48 24.05
CA GLU A 230 -9.57 -15.81 23.92
C GLU A 230 -9.43 -16.39 22.50
N GLY A 231 -8.52 -15.84 21.70
CA GLY A 231 -8.32 -16.29 20.31
C GLY A 231 -7.65 -17.66 20.20
N PRO A 232 -7.70 -18.32 19.03
CA PRO A 232 -6.98 -19.57 18.79
C PRO A 232 -5.48 -19.45 19.05
N LEU A 233 -4.84 -20.56 19.43
CA LEU A 233 -3.38 -20.69 19.60
C LEU A 233 -2.74 -19.82 20.70
N THR A 234 -3.53 -19.31 21.66
CA THR A 234 -2.99 -18.55 22.81
C THR A 234 -2.07 -19.39 23.69
N THR A 235 -2.33 -20.70 23.82
CA THR A 235 -1.51 -21.59 24.66
C THR A 235 -0.12 -21.83 24.08
N GLU A 236 -0.02 -21.92 22.76
CA GLU A 236 1.21 -22.14 22.02
C GLU A 236 2.01 -20.84 21.85
N HIS A 237 1.31 -19.70 21.72
CA HIS A 237 1.89 -18.38 21.49
C HIS A 237 1.34 -17.33 22.47
N PRO A 238 1.59 -17.44 23.79
CA PRO A 238 0.93 -16.62 24.81
C PRO A 238 1.30 -15.13 24.74
N ASP A 239 2.54 -14.84 24.36
CA ASP A 239 3.09 -13.49 24.30
C ASP A 239 2.79 -12.79 22.95
N SER A 240 2.00 -13.40 22.07
CA SER A 240 1.80 -12.94 20.71
C SER A 240 0.32 -12.71 20.36
N TRP A 241 0.05 -11.60 19.69
CA TRP A 241 -1.19 -11.37 18.96
C TRP A 241 -1.25 -12.24 17.70
N ALA A 242 -2.46 -12.50 17.21
CA ALA A 242 -2.63 -13.31 16.03
C ALA A 242 -2.43 -12.53 14.72
N VAL A 243 -2.12 -13.26 13.65
CA VAL A 243 -2.16 -12.77 12.27
C VAL A 243 -3.17 -13.58 11.47
N LEU A 244 -4.05 -12.90 10.73
CA LEU A 244 -4.93 -13.56 9.77
C LEU A 244 -4.20 -13.74 8.44
N ALA A 245 -4.19 -14.96 7.90
CA ALA A 245 -3.48 -15.27 6.66
C ALA A 245 -4.26 -16.24 5.76
N ASP A 246 -3.84 -16.37 4.51
CA ASP A 246 -4.50 -17.25 3.55
C ASP A 246 -4.37 -18.73 3.90
N LYS A 247 -5.27 -19.54 3.34
CA LYS A 247 -5.23 -21.00 3.41
C LYS A 247 -3.90 -21.59 2.94
N GLY A 248 -3.15 -20.91 2.09
CA GLY A 248 -1.79 -21.31 1.70
C GLY A 248 -0.74 -21.25 2.83
N TYR A 249 -1.06 -20.64 3.98
CA TYR A 249 -0.10 -20.28 5.03
C TYR A 249 -0.25 -21.14 6.30
N GLN A 250 -0.97 -22.27 6.24
CA GLN A 250 -1.25 -23.10 7.43
C GLN A 250 0.00 -23.54 8.20
N GLU A 251 1.13 -23.74 7.52
CA GLU A 251 2.39 -24.13 8.17
C GLU A 251 2.99 -23.03 9.05
N LEU A 252 2.53 -21.78 8.94
CA LEU A 252 3.00 -20.69 9.80
C LEU A 252 2.59 -20.88 11.26
N ALA A 253 1.59 -21.69 11.56
CA ALA A 253 1.14 -21.95 12.93
C ALA A 253 2.24 -22.52 13.84
N ALA A 254 3.28 -23.12 13.26
CA ALA A 254 4.46 -23.62 13.99
C ALA A 254 5.31 -22.49 14.59
N ASP A 255 5.41 -21.36 13.88
CA ASP A 255 6.33 -20.25 14.23
C ASP A 255 5.58 -18.99 14.70
N PHE A 256 4.31 -18.86 14.31
CA PHE A 256 3.48 -17.70 14.56
C PHE A 256 2.08 -18.11 15.02
N ARG A 257 1.39 -17.20 15.71
CA ARG A 257 -0.03 -17.31 16.01
C ARG A 257 -0.90 -17.02 14.78
N ALA A 258 -0.76 -17.86 13.75
CA ALA A 258 -1.41 -17.68 12.45
C ALA A 258 -2.80 -18.32 12.42
N ILE A 259 -3.83 -17.48 12.23
CA ILE A 259 -5.22 -17.93 12.04
C ILE A 259 -5.46 -18.07 10.53
N THR A 260 -5.64 -19.31 10.08
CA THR A 260 -5.78 -19.66 8.67
C THR A 260 -6.97 -20.59 8.44
N PRO A 261 -7.65 -20.52 7.26
CA PRO A 261 -8.73 -21.44 6.95
C PRO A 261 -8.27 -22.90 6.93
N PHE A 262 -9.16 -23.81 7.34
CA PHE A 262 -9.01 -25.24 7.15
C PHE A 262 -8.95 -25.59 5.66
N LYS A 263 -7.92 -26.36 5.29
CA LYS A 263 -7.75 -26.92 3.96
C LYS A 263 -8.46 -28.27 3.82
N LYS A 264 -9.21 -28.42 2.73
CA LYS A 264 -9.83 -29.69 2.36
C LYS A 264 -8.74 -30.72 2.03
N GLN A 265 -8.76 -31.86 2.71
CA GLN A 265 -7.85 -32.97 2.42
C GLN A 265 -8.39 -33.78 1.22
N PRO A 266 -7.52 -34.43 0.42
CA PRO A 266 -7.97 -35.28 -0.67
C PRO A 266 -9.00 -36.30 -0.17
N LEU A 267 -10.13 -36.41 -0.87
CA LEU A 267 -11.23 -37.35 -0.57
C LEU A 267 -11.93 -37.15 0.79
N ARG A 268 -11.72 -36.02 1.48
CA ARG A 268 -12.43 -35.69 2.72
C ARG A 268 -13.16 -34.36 2.58
N GLU A 269 -14.40 -34.30 3.06
CA GLU A 269 -15.12 -33.04 3.20
C GLU A 269 -14.70 -32.33 4.50
N LEU A 270 -14.86 -31.00 4.50
CA LEU A 270 -14.78 -30.24 5.74
C LEU A 270 -16.00 -30.55 6.60
N THR A 271 -15.81 -30.61 7.91
CA THR A 271 -16.95 -30.66 8.85
C THR A 271 -17.70 -29.33 8.82
N LEU A 272 -18.96 -29.33 9.26
CA LEU A 272 -19.77 -28.11 9.33
C LEU A 272 -19.08 -27.01 10.17
N GLU A 273 -18.48 -27.38 11.30
CA GLU A 273 -17.73 -26.47 12.16
C GLU A 273 -16.49 -25.86 11.48
N GLN A 274 -15.78 -26.65 10.67
CA GLN A 274 -14.66 -26.16 9.87
C GLN A 274 -15.11 -25.21 8.77
N VAL A 275 -16.27 -25.45 8.16
CA VAL A 275 -16.86 -24.55 7.18
C VAL A 275 -17.24 -23.22 7.83
N GLU A 276 -17.95 -23.24 8.96
CA GLU A 276 -18.30 -22.01 9.68
C GLU A 276 -17.05 -21.23 10.14
N THR A 277 -16.00 -21.94 10.58
CA THR A 277 -14.73 -21.31 10.93
C THR A 277 -14.08 -20.66 9.72
N ASN A 278 -14.08 -21.34 8.57
CA ASN A 278 -13.56 -20.77 7.33
C ASN A 278 -14.35 -19.53 6.90
N ASP A 279 -15.68 -19.53 7.06
CA ASP A 279 -16.54 -18.39 6.72
C ASP A 279 -16.24 -17.19 7.61
N ARG A 280 -16.03 -17.40 8.92
CA ARG A 280 -15.60 -16.36 9.87
C ARG A 280 -14.23 -15.78 9.50
N ILE A 281 -13.27 -16.63 9.14
CA ILE A 281 -11.92 -16.19 8.73
C ILE A 281 -12.01 -15.41 7.41
N ALA A 282 -12.77 -15.89 6.44
CA ALA A 282 -12.96 -15.23 5.15
C ALA A 282 -13.62 -13.85 5.33
N HIS A 283 -14.63 -13.75 6.21
CA HIS A 283 -15.29 -12.49 6.53
C HIS A 283 -14.29 -11.43 7.02
N ASP A 284 -13.38 -11.78 7.93
CA ASP A 284 -12.42 -10.81 8.47
C ASP A 284 -11.28 -10.54 7.48
N ARG A 285 -10.86 -11.55 6.71
CA ARG A 285 -9.80 -11.42 5.70
C ARG A 285 -10.19 -10.65 4.44
N VAL A 286 -11.48 -10.54 4.13
CA VAL A 286 -11.95 -9.77 2.95
C VAL A 286 -11.45 -8.33 2.96
N LEU A 287 -11.06 -7.80 4.12
CA LEU A 287 -10.41 -6.50 4.26
C LEU A 287 -9.14 -6.36 3.41
N VAL A 288 -8.33 -7.43 3.31
CA VAL A 288 -7.10 -7.41 2.51
C VAL A 288 -7.45 -7.30 1.02
N GLU A 289 -8.46 -8.03 0.57
CA GLU A 289 -8.97 -7.93 -0.81
C GLU A 289 -9.55 -6.53 -1.10
N ASN A 290 -10.26 -5.94 -0.14
CA ASN A 290 -10.74 -4.56 -0.25
C ASN A 290 -9.58 -3.56 -0.34
N SER A 291 -8.52 -3.73 0.48
CA SER A 291 -7.34 -2.85 0.42
C SER A 291 -6.63 -2.97 -0.93
N PHE A 292 -6.40 -4.19 -1.41
CA PHE A 292 -5.76 -4.42 -2.71
C PHE A 292 -6.62 -3.90 -3.87
N GLY A 293 -7.93 -4.11 -3.79
CA GLY A 293 -8.87 -3.55 -4.73
C GLY A 293 -8.82 -2.03 -4.78
N ARG A 294 -8.76 -1.36 -3.61
CA ARG A 294 -8.58 0.09 -3.55
C ARG A 294 -7.23 0.52 -4.12
N LEU A 295 -6.14 -0.19 -3.80
CA LEU A 295 -4.80 0.06 -4.33
C LEU A 295 -4.78 0.00 -5.86
N CYS A 296 -5.34 -1.06 -6.47
CA CYS A 296 -5.43 -1.22 -7.91
C CYS A 296 -6.40 -0.22 -8.56
N THR A 297 -7.51 0.13 -7.90
CA THR A 297 -8.45 1.14 -8.40
C THR A 297 -7.82 2.52 -8.46
N LEU A 298 -6.99 2.86 -7.46
CA LEU A 298 -6.35 4.16 -7.40
C LEU A 298 -5.12 4.27 -8.31
N TRP A 299 -4.37 3.19 -8.50
CA TRP A 299 -3.06 3.26 -9.14
C TRP A 299 -2.92 2.23 -10.24
N ALA A 300 -2.86 2.67 -11.50
CA ALA A 300 -2.46 1.79 -12.59
C ALA A 300 -1.04 1.25 -12.40
N MET A 301 -0.21 1.89 -11.57
CA MET A 301 1.09 1.34 -11.15
C MET A 301 0.94 -0.03 -10.45
N CYS A 302 -0.20 -0.27 -9.78
CA CYS A 302 -0.54 -1.51 -9.07
C CYS A 302 -1.56 -2.40 -9.80
N SER A 303 -2.13 -1.97 -10.94
CA SER A 303 -3.12 -2.77 -11.70
C SER A 303 -2.67 -3.12 -13.11
N ASP A 304 -1.95 -2.22 -13.77
CA ASP A 304 -1.50 -2.40 -15.15
C ASP A 304 -0.09 -2.95 -15.18
N LYS A 305 0.29 -3.62 -16.28
CA LYS A 305 1.63 -4.14 -16.48
C LYS A 305 2.73 -3.09 -16.20
N TYR A 306 3.56 -3.34 -15.20
CA TYR A 306 4.72 -2.52 -14.87
C TYR A 306 5.82 -2.67 -15.92
N ARG A 307 6.29 -1.53 -16.45
CA ARG A 307 7.20 -1.48 -17.61
C ARG A 307 8.50 -0.74 -17.36
N TRP A 308 8.66 -0.13 -16.19
CA TRP A 308 9.84 0.67 -15.86
C TRP A 308 10.94 -0.22 -15.27
N ASP A 309 12.05 0.41 -14.91
CA ASP A 309 13.14 -0.25 -14.23
C ASP A 309 12.66 -0.89 -12.91
N GLY A 310 12.99 -2.16 -12.70
CA GLY A 310 12.66 -2.91 -11.49
C GLY A 310 13.32 -2.30 -10.23
N GLY A 311 14.47 -1.64 -10.37
CA GLY A 311 15.13 -0.94 -9.25
C GLY A 311 14.30 0.23 -8.69
N ASN A 312 13.35 0.75 -9.47
CA ASN A 312 12.45 1.82 -9.02
C ASN A 312 11.11 1.30 -8.49
N TYR A 313 10.84 -0.01 -8.61
CA TYR A 313 9.52 -0.56 -8.33
C TYR A 313 9.10 -0.35 -6.88
N ASP A 314 9.95 -0.72 -5.92
CA ASP A 314 9.63 -0.61 -4.49
C ASP A 314 9.37 0.84 -4.07
N MET A 315 10.09 1.80 -4.65
CA MET A 315 9.90 3.23 -4.39
C MET A 315 8.51 3.70 -4.82
N PHE A 316 8.04 3.29 -6.00
CA PHE A 316 6.71 3.65 -6.48
C PHE A 316 5.62 2.88 -5.74
N PHE A 317 5.82 1.58 -5.51
CA PHE A 317 4.86 0.74 -4.78
C PHE A 317 4.62 1.24 -3.36
N ARG A 318 5.69 1.56 -2.63
CA ARG A 318 5.58 2.15 -1.28
C ARG A 318 4.84 3.49 -1.28
N ALA A 319 5.04 4.33 -2.31
CA ALA A 319 4.26 5.55 -2.45
C ALA A 319 2.77 5.26 -2.71
N CYS A 320 2.44 4.28 -3.55
CA CYS A 320 1.06 3.85 -3.77
C CYS A 320 0.40 3.37 -2.47
N VAL A 321 1.06 2.49 -1.70
CA VAL A 321 0.55 2.04 -0.39
C VAL A 321 0.33 3.22 0.57
N ALA A 322 1.31 4.12 0.68
CA ALA A 322 1.21 5.29 1.54
C ALA A 322 0.06 6.25 1.14
N LEU A 323 -0.11 6.48 -0.16
CA LEU A 323 -1.19 7.32 -0.68
C LEU A 323 -2.56 6.63 -0.59
N THR A 324 -2.62 5.30 -0.68
CA THR A 324 -3.83 4.52 -0.38
C THR A 324 -4.21 4.67 1.09
N ASN A 325 -3.27 4.55 2.03
CA ASN A 325 -3.53 4.83 3.45
C ASN A 325 -4.04 6.26 3.67
N PHE A 326 -3.42 7.25 3.02
CA PHE A 326 -3.92 8.62 3.05
C PHE A 326 -5.37 8.70 2.56
N HIS A 327 -5.70 8.03 1.45
CA HIS A 327 -7.06 8.00 0.91
C HIS A 327 -8.04 7.28 1.84
N VAL A 328 -7.69 6.12 2.41
CA VAL A 328 -8.54 5.34 3.33
C VAL A 328 -8.90 6.13 4.59
N ARG A 329 -7.98 6.95 5.09
CA ARG A 329 -8.25 7.85 6.22
C ARG A 329 -9.31 8.91 5.93
N ILE A 330 -9.56 9.23 4.66
CA ILE A 330 -10.58 10.18 4.23
C ILE A 330 -11.86 9.43 3.85
N LEU A 331 -11.71 8.32 3.14
CA LEU A 331 -12.76 7.48 2.59
C LEU A 331 -12.47 6.02 2.94
N PRO A 332 -13.06 5.51 4.05
CA PRO A 332 -12.88 4.14 4.49
C PRO A 332 -13.13 3.11 3.39
N LEU A 333 -12.52 1.93 3.54
CA LEU A 333 -12.72 0.81 2.62
C LEU A 333 -14.18 0.36 2.60
N ARG A 334 -14.63 -0.11 1.44
CA ARG A 334 -15.98 -0.60 1.19
C ARG A 334 -15.92 -1.96 0.52
N SER A 335 -17.01 -2.70 0.57
CA SER A 335 -17.11 -4.02 -0.09
C SER A 335 -16.92 -3.96 -1.61
N GLU A 336 -17.27 -2.84 -2.26
CA GLU A 336 -17.06 -2.69 -3.70
C GLU A 336 -15.57 -2.67 -4.08
N ASP A 337 -14.69 -2.29 -3.15
CA ASP A 337 -13.25 -2.29 -3.41
C ASP A 337 -12.77 -3.72 -3.70
N GLY A 338 -13.18 -4.72 -2.91
CA GLY A 338 -12.82 -6.13 -3.13
C GLY A 338 -13.35 -6.70 -4.44
N THR A 339 -14.54 -6.28 -4.88
CA THR A 339 -15.07 -6.66 -6.21
C THR A 339 -14.15 -6.15 -7.32
N ASN A 340 -13.59 -4.95 -7.18
CA ASN A 340 -12.66 -4.42 -8.18
C ASN A 340 -11.36 -5.22 -8.25
N TYR A 341 -10.87 -5.76 -7.14
CA TYR A 341 -9.64 -6.56 -7.13
C TYR A 341 -9.71 -7.76 -8.09
N HIS A 342 -10.85 -8.44 -8.12
CA HIS A 342 -11.11 -9.58 -9.01
C HIS A 342 -11.16 -9.22 -10.49
N ASN A 343 -11.33 -7.93 -10.83
CA ASN A 343 -11.29 -7.49 -12.23
C ASN A 343 -9.85 -7.38 -12.77
N TYR A 344 -8.85 -7.39 -11.88
CA TYR A 344 -7.45 -7.21 -12.26
C TYR A 344 -6.63 -8.51 -12.30
N PHE A 345 -7.10 -9.60 -11.67
CA PHE A 345 -6.31 -10.84 -11.47
C PHE A 345 -7.05 -12.15 -11.69
#